data_AF-A0A950Y3H9-F1
#
_entry.id   AF-A0A950Y3H9-F1
#
_cell.length_a   1.000
_cell.length_b   1.000
_cell.length_c   1.000
_cell.angle_alpha   90.00
_cell.angle_beta   90.00
_cell.angle_gamma   90.00
#
_symmetry.space_group_name_H-M   'P 1'
#
loop_
_entity.id
_entity.type
_entity.pdbx_description
1 polymer ?
#
loop_
_entity_poly.entity_id
_entity_poly.type
_entity_poly.pdbx_seq_one_letter_code
_entity_poly.pdbx_strand_id
1 'polypeptide(L)'
;LASIILVSVLGGAELERYLLPVLPLFYIAVALALTATPKWLSITVIGTLLAGLIVSLFWNPPYPFPFENNFAMVHFVRLQQTAAEFAERNFANRAIATAWPYTSALANPDYGFVDHKLNVVETNDFHPDSIQKLAPERFDVLIVYTRTWAPANGVIAIPEVRRFLAHFYEWQPDISPGQCADLGLHEAMSWRAGGQEITIYVRQAVRASQTVHL
;
A
#
# COMPACT_ATOMS: atom_id res chain seq x y z
N LEU A 1 14.84 -24.86 2.86
CA LEU A 1 14.11 -25.32 4.07
C LEU A 1 14.00 -24.21 5.11
N ALA A 2 15.10 -23.60 5.55
CA ALA A 2 15.06 -22.45 6.47
C ALA A 2 14.14 -21.31 5.96
N SER A 3 14.28 -20.89 4.70
CA SER A 3 13.40 -19.87 4.10
C SER A 3 11.93 -20.27 3.99
N ILE A 4 11.64 -21.57 3.79
CA ILE A 4 10.25 -22.07 3.71
C ILE A 4 9.60 -22.05 5.10
N ILE A 5 10.34 -22.49 6.13
CA ILE A 5 9.87 -22.47 7.52
C ILE A 5 9.72 -21.02 7.99
N LEU A 6 10.69 -20.16 7.69
CA LEU A 6 10.66 -18.74 8.02
C LEU A 6 9.44 -18.06 7.40
N VAL A 7 9.17 -18.27 6.10
CA VAL A 7 7.98 -17.71 5.43
C VAL A 7 6.69 -18.30 5.96
N SER A 8 6.67 -19.61 6.24
CA SER A 8 5.46 -20.31 6.72
C SER A 8 5.12 -19.97 8.16
N VAL A 9 6.12 -19.62 8.99
CA VAL A 9 5.94 -19.22 10.40
C VAL A 9 5.75 -17.71 10.55
N LEU A 10 6.45 -16.88 9.76
CA LEU A 10 6.39 -15.42 9.84
C LEU A 10 5.41 -14.77 8.85
N GLY A 11 4.73 -15.56 8.01
CA GLY A 11 3.65 -15.08 7.15
C GLY A 11 4.12 -14.00 6.17
N GLY A 12 5.08 -14.32 5.29
CA GLY A 12 5.46 -13.41 4.20
C GLY A 12 6.34 -12.22 4.60
N ALA A 13 6.99 -12.29 5.78
CA ALA A 13 8.00 -11.33 6.23
C ALA A 13 9.17 -11.13 5.24
N GLU A 14 9.50 -12.17 4.47
CA GLU A 14 10.39 -12.03 3.30
C GLU A 14 9.54 -11.96 2.04
N LEU A 15 9.90 -10.98 1.20
CA LEU A 15 9.46 -10.84 -0.18
C LEU A 15 9.35 -12.19 -0.89
N GLU A 16 8.11 -12.61 -1.19
CA GLU A 16 7.77 -13.92 -1.76
C GLU A 16 8.57 -14.26 -3.04
N ARG A 17 9.07 -13.23 -3.75
CA ARG A 17 10.02 -13.36 -4.87
C ARG A 17 11.29 -14.15 -4.53
N TYR A 18 11.73 -14.18 -3.28
CA TYR A 18 12.89 -14.97 -2.87
C TYR A 18 12.60 -16.48 -2.77
N LEU A 19 11.33 -16.88 -2.82
CA LEU A 19 10.93 -18.29 -2.86
C LEU A 19 10.91 -18.86 -4.27
N LEU A 20 10.98 -18.02 -5.32
CA LEU A 20 10.91 -18.46 -6.72
C LEU A 20 11.84 -19.65 -7.03
N PRO A 21 13.10 -19.70 -6.56
CA PRO A 21 13.99 -20.84 -6.81
C PRO A 21 13.56 -22.14 -6.09
N VAL A 22 12.78 -22.03 -5.01
CA VAL A 22 12.39 -23.14 -4.13
C VAL A 22 11.03 -23.73 -4.51
N LEU A 23 10.17 -22.93 -5.14
CA LEU A 23 8.83 -23.36 -5.57
C LEU A 23 8.84 -24.64 -6.42
N PRO A 24 9.74 -24.84 -7.41
CA PRO A 24 9.76 -26.08 -8.19
C PRO A 24 9.98 -27.32 -7.32
N LEU A 25 10.90 -27.25 -6.36
CA LEU A 25 11.18 -28.36 -5.44
C LEU A 25 9.97 -28.66 -4.54
N PHE A 26 9.30 -27.62 -4.06
CA PHE A 26 8.07 -27.75 -3.28
C PHE A 26 6.96 -28.44 -4.10
N TYR A 27 6.70 -27.99 -5.34
CA TYR A 27 5.68 -28.59 -6.18
C TYR A 27 5.97 -30.05 -6.57
N ILE A 28 7.24 -30.40 -6.82
CA ILE A 28 7.64 -31.79 -7.05
C ILE A 28 7.35 -32.64 -5.81
N ALA A 29 7.72 -32.16 -4.61
CA ALA A 29 7.45 -32.87 -3.37
C ALA A 29 5.94 -33.06 -3.12
N VAL A 30 5.14 -32.03 -3.37
CA VAL A 30 3.67 -32.10 -3.30
C VAL A 30 3.11 -33.11 -4.31
N ALA A 31 3.61 -33.10 -5.55
CA ALA A 31 3.18 -34.03 -6.59
C ALA A 31 3.48 -35.49 -6.21
N LEU A 32 4.68 -35.77 -5.69
CA LEU A 32 5.05 -37.09 -5.19
C LEU A 32 4.20 -37.53 -3.99
N ALA A 33 3.88 -36.61 -3.08
CA ALA A 33 3.01 -36.90 -1.95
C ALA A 33 1.58 -37.25 -2.41
N LEU A 34 1.05 -36.50 -3.39
CA LEU A 34 -0.29 -36.74 -3.93
C LEU A 34 -0.41 -38.06 -4.72
N THR A 35 0.66 -38.53 -5.37
CA THR A 35 0.66 -39.83 -6.07
C THR A 35 0.83 -41.00 -5.12
N ALA A 36 1.50 -40.80 -3.98
CA ALA A 36 1.63 -41.80 -2.92
C ALA A 36 0.37 -41.97 -2.05
N THR A 37 -0.62 -41.08 -2.20
CA THR A 37 -1.83 -41.00 -1.36
C THR A 37 -3.04 -41.62 -2.08
N PRO A 38 -4.02 -42.23 -1.37
CA PRO A 38 -5.24 -42.74 -1.99
C PRO A 38 -5.98 -41.68 -2.81
N LYS A 39 -6.46 -42.06 -4.01
CA LYS A 39 -7.07 -41.12 -4.99
C LYS A 39 -8.16 -40.22 -4.40
N TRP A 40 -9.05 -40.76 -3.57
CA TRP A 40 -10.13 -39.99 -2.97
C TRP A 40 -9.59 -38.86 -2.08
N LEU A 41 -8.56 -39.13 -1.28
CA LEU A 41 -7.92 -38.15 -0.41
C LEU A 41 -7.16 -37.10 -1.23
N SER A 42 -6.45 -37.52 -2.29
CA SER A 42 -5.79 -36.57 -3.21
C SER A 42 -6.80 -35.63 -3.88
N ILE A 43 -7.96 -36.15 -4.31
CA ILE A 43 -9.06 -35.33 -4.87
C ILE A 43 -9.58 -34.34 -3.83
N THR A 44 -9.81 -34.78 -2.59
CA THR A 44 -10.28 -33.90 -1.51
C THR A 44 -9.27 -32.79 -1.23
N VAL A 45 -7.98 -33.10 -1.09
CA VAL A 45 -6.92 -32.11 -0.82
C VAL A 45 -6.85 -31.09 -1.95
N ILE A 46 -6.84 -31.53 -3.21
CA ILE A 46 -6.83 -30.62 -4.36
C ILE A 46 -8.08 -29.74 -4.37
N GLY A 47 -9.26 -30.31 -4.13
CA GLY A 47 -10.52 -29.57 -4.06
C GLY A 47 -10.51 -28.50 -2.96
N THR A 48 -10.01 -28.82 -1.77
CA THR A 48 -9.85 -27.86 -0.67
C THR A 48 -8.84 -26.77 -0.99
N LEU A 49 -7.70 -27.10 -1.60
CA LEU A 49 -6.70 -26.12 -2.00
C LEU A 49 -7.23 -25.16 -3.09
N LEU A 50 -7.96 -25.68 -4.07
CA LEU A 50 -8.61 -24.85 -5.09
C LEU A 50 -9.67 -23.93 -4.49
N ALA A 51 -10.51 -24.45 -3.58
CA ALA A 51 -11.49 -23.63 -2.87
C ALA A 51 -10.79 -22.55 -2.03
N GLY A 52 -9.72 -22.90 -1.32
CA GLY A 52 -8.91 -21.96 -0.54
C GLY A 52 -8.29 -20.87 -1.40
N LEU A 53 -7.73 -21.22 -2.57
CA LEU A 53 -7.20 -20.27 -3.54
C LEU A 53 -8.29 -19.31 -4.05
N ILE A 54 -9.46 -19.83 -4.41
CA ILE A 54 -10.58 -18.99 -4.86
C ILE A 54 -10.98 -18.03 -3.72
N VAL A 55 -11.12 -18.51 -2.49
CA VAL A 55 -11.44 -17.65 -1.35
C VAL A 55 -10.36 -16.59 -1.13
N SER A 56 -9.07 -16.95 -1.18
CA SER A 56 -7.98 -16.00 -0.95
C SER A 56 -7.88 -14.91 -2.01
N LEU A 57 -8.36 -15.16 -3.23
CA LEU A 57 -8.41 -14.14 -4.29
C LEU A 57 -9.39 -13.01 -3.99
N PHE A 58 -10.50 -13.29 -3.29
CA PHE A 58 -11.58 -12.33 -3.04
C PHE A 58 -11.66 -11.84 -1.58
N TRP A 59 -11.11 -12.61 -0.63
CA TRP A 59 -11.21 -12.30 0.79
C TRP A 59 -9.88 -11.78 1.34
N ASN A 60 -9.94 -10.61 1.98
CA ASN A 60 -8.80 -10.03 2.67
C ASN A 60 -8.66 -10.64 4.07
N PRO A 61 -7.49 -11.19 4.44
CA PRO A 61 -7.29 -11.77 5.76
C PRO A 61 -7.34 -10.74 6.90
N PRO A 62 -7.57 -11.15 8.16
CA PRO A 62 -7.57 -10.25 9.32
C PRO A 62 -6.16 -9.84 9.81
N TYR A 63 -5.12 -10.18 9.05
CA TYR A 63 -3.70 -9.88 9.34
C TYR A 63 -3.06 -9.10 8.19
N PRO A 64 -1.92 -8.41 8.42
CA PRO A 64 -1.29 -7.60 7.39
C PRO A 64 -0.80 -8.42 6.21
N PHE A 65 -1.04 -7.93 4.99
CA PHE A 65 -0.55 -8.57 3.78
C PHE A 65 -0.32 -7.54 2.65
N PRO A 66 0.60 -7.83 1.70
CA PRO A 66 0.79 -7.03 0.48
C PRO A 66 -0.40 -7.21 -0.47
N PHE A 67 -0.89 -6.11 -1.07
CA PHE A 67 -2.09 -6.17 -1.92
C PHE A 67 -1.90 -7.03 -3.18
N GLU A 68 -0.65 -7.24 -3.60
CA GLU A 68 -0.27 -8.07 -4.74
C GLU A 68 -0.73 -9.53 -4.63
N ASN A 69 -1.09 -9.98 -3.42
CA ASN A 69 -1.45 -11.38 -3.17
C ASN A 69 -2.91 -11.72 -3.55
N ASN A 70 -3.76 -10.73 -3.85
CA ASN A 70 -5.16 -10.98 -4.25
C ASN A 70 -5.76 -9.82 -5.08
N PHE A 71 -7.09 -9.83 -5.30
CA PHE A 71 -7.76 -8.76 -6.06
C PHE A 71 -7.78 -7.39 -5.37
N ALA A 72 -7.27 -7.26 -4.14
CA ALA A 72 -7.02 -5.97 -3.51
C ALA A 72 -6.08 -5.08 -4.36
N MET A 73 -5.16 -5.68 -5.12
CA MET A 73 -4.29 -4.93 -6.05
C MET A 73 -5.09 -4.19 -7.12
N VAL A 74 -6.20 -4.76 -7.61
CA VAL A 74 -7.05 -4.09 -8.62
C VAL A 74 -7.74 -2.87 -8.01
N HIS A 75 -8.21 -2.98 -6.77
CA HIS A 75 -8.78 -1.84 -6.06
C HIS A 75 -7.74 -0.75 -5.80
N PHE A 76 -6.53 -1.15 -5.41
CA PHE A 76 -5.40 -0.24 -5.19
C PHE A 76 -5.06 0.58 -6.42
N VAL A 77 -4.84 -0.09 -7.57
CA VAL A 77 -4.50 0.60 -8.83
C VAL A 77 -5.64 1.53 -9.26
N ARG A 78 -6.90 1.12 -9.16
CA ARG A 78 -8.05 1.96 -9.56
C ARG A 78 -8.21 3.20 -8.66
N LEU A 79 -8.00 3.06 -7.36
CA LEU A 79 -7.99 4.20 -6.43
C LEU A 79 -6.89 5.20 -6.81
N GLN A 80 -5.69 4.68 -7.08
CA GLN A 80 -4.56 5.51 -7.52
C GLN A 80 -4.79 6.18 -8.88
N GLN A 81 -5.41 5.51 -9.84
CA GLN A 81 -5.80 6.13 -11.12
C GLN A 81 -6.83 7.24 -10.92
N THR A 82 -7.84 7.01 -10.07
CA THR A 82 -8.88 8.01 -9.77
C THR A 82 -8.28 9.26 -9.12
N ALA A 83 -7.38 9.07 -8.15
CA ALA A 83 -6.68 10.17 -7.50
C ALA A 83 -5.72 10.90 -8.46
N ALA A 84 -5.06 10.16 -9.37
CA ALA A 84 -4.14 10.74 -10.36
C ALA A 84 -4.90 11.62 -11.36
N GLU A 85 -6.01 11.13 -11.91
CA GLU A 85 -6.87 11.89 -12.82
C GLU A 85 -7.44 13.16 -12.15
N PHE A 86 -7.76 13.08 -10.85
CA PHE A 86 -8.16 14.26 -10.08
C PHE A 86 -6.99 15.22 -9.88
N ALA A 87 -5.81 14.72 -9.51
CA ALA A 87 -4.63 15.53 -9.28
C ALA A 87 -4.14 16.23 -10.56
N GLU A 88 -4.16 15.54 -11.69
CA GLU A 88 -3.80 16.11 -12.98
C GLU A 88 -4.77 17.25 -13.38
N ARG A 89 -6.08 17.04 -13.22
CA ARG A 89 -7.07 18.07 -13.57
C ARG A 89 -7.02 19.31 -12.66
N ASN A 90 -6.72 19.14 -11.38
CA ASN A 90 -6.87 20.22 -10.39
C ASN A 90 -5.54 20.83 -9.93
N PHE A 91 -4.44 20.09 -10.03
CA PHE A 91 -3.15 20.44 -9.42
C PHE A 91 -1.95 20.28 -10.36
N ALA A 92 -2.13 20.22 -11.68
CA ALA A 92 -1.05 20.09 -12.67
C ALA A 92 0.14 21.05 -12.45
N ASN A 93 -0.14 22.28 -12.00
CA ASN A 93 0.87 23.32 -11.79
C ASN A 93 1.41 23.39 -10.34
N ARG A 94 1.02 22.46 -9.46
CA ARG A 94 1.43 22.46 -8.05
C ARG A 94 2.42 21.33 -7.78
N ALA A 95 3.26 21.51 -6.77
CA ALA A 95 4.17 20.46 -6.32
C ALA A 95 3.43 19.45 -5.42
N ILE A 96 3.44 18.18 -5.82
CA ILE A 96 2.71 17.08 -5.18
C ILE A 96 3.69 16.16 -4.44
N ALA A 97 3.58 16.10 -3.12
CA ALA A 97 4.31 15.14 -2.31
C ALA A 97 3.56 13.79 -2.22
N THR A 98 4.25 12.68 -2.45
CA THR A 98 3.72 11.32 -2.20
C THR A 98 4.86 10.30 -2.08
N ALA A 99 4.55 9.05 -1.70
CA ALA A 99 5.54 7.99 -1.53
C ALA A 99 5.67 7.10 -2.77
N TRP A 100 6.89 6.61 -3.03
CA TRP A 100 7.14 5.59 -4.05
C TRP A 100 6.29 4.33 -3.76
N PRO A 101 5.68 3.68 -4.77
CA PRO A 101 5.86 3.85 -6.23
C PRO A 101 5.02 4.94 -6.89
N TYR A 102 4.07 5.54 -6.18
CA TYR A 102 3.11 6.46 -6.78
C TYR A 102 3.75 7.77 -7.27
N THR A 103 4.88 8.18 -6.68
CA THR A 103 5.72 9.28 -7.20
C THR A 103 6.12 9.05 -8.65
N SER A 104 6.61 7.85 -8.96
CA SER A 104 7.04 7.48 -10.31
C SER A 104 5.86 7.40 -11.27
N ALA A 105 4.71 6.91 -10.79
CA ALA A 105 3.47 6.83 -11.56
C ALA A 105 2.96 8.21 -12.01
N LEU A 106 3.04 9.22 -11.13
CA LEU A 106 2.62 10.60 -11.44
C LEU A 106 3.68 11.38 -12.24
N ALA A 107 4.96 11.01 -12.13
CA ALA A 107 6.05 11.66 -12.85
C ALA A 107 6.22 11.19 -14.31
N ASN A 108 5.76 9.98 -14.64
CA ASN A 108 5.98 9.36 -15.94
C ASN A 108 4.66 8.86 -16.54
N PRO A 109 4.12 9.54 -17.57
CA PRO A 109 2.88 9.15 -18.25
C PRO A 109 2.86 7.72 -18.79
N ASP A 110 4.04 7.14 -19.09
CA ASP A 110 4.18 5.77 -19.59
C ASP A 110 3.60 4.69 -18.64
N TYR A 111 3.42 5.01 -17.34
CA TYR A 111 2.76 4.10 -16.40
C TYR A 111 1.23 4.08 -16.51
N GLY A 112 0.63 4.99 -17.29
CA GLY A 112 -0.82 5.02 -17.54
C GLY A 112 -1.68 5.52 -16.37
N PHE A 113 -1.09 6.26 -15.42
CA PHE A 113 -1.84 6.91 -14.33
C PHE A 113 -2.21 8.37 -14.65
N VAL A 114 -1.43 9.03 -15.50
CA VAL A 114 -1.60 10.42 -15.91
C VAL A 114 -1.33 10.54 -17.40
N ASP A 115 -1.95 11.51 -18.06
CA ASP A 115 -1.67 11.81 -19.47
C ASP A 115 -0.43 12.71 -19.60
N HIS A 116 -0.20 13.59 -18.63
CA HIS A 116 0.92 14.53 -18.57
C HIS A 116 1.67 14.40 -17.25
N LYS A 117 3.00 14.56 -17.33
CA LYS A 117 3.87 14.54 -16.16
C LYS A 117 3.46 15.62 -15.14
N LEU A 118 3.34 15.22 -13.88
CA LEU A 118 3.11 16.13 -12.75
C LEU A 118 4.43 16.52 -12.06
N ASN A 119 4.43 17.66 -11.39
CA ASN A 119 5.54 18.08 -10.54
C ASN A 119 5.45 17.36 -9.19
N VAL A 120 6.27 16.33 -8.99
CA VAL A 120 6.22 15.49 -7.78
C VAL A 120 7.45 15.63 -6.91
N VAL A 121 7.24 15.49 -5.61
CA VAL A 121 8.27 15.41 -4.58
C VAL A 121 8.12 14.07 -3.86
N GLU A 122 9.19 13.28 -3.82
CA GLU A 122 9.14 11.98 -3.16
C GLU A 122 9.30 12.11 -1.65
N THR A 123 8.40 11.46 -0.92
CA THR A 123 8.61 11.08 0.49
C THR A 123 8.98 9.60 0.57
N ASN A 124 9.77 9.21 1.57
CA ASN A 124 10.16 7.82 1.78
C ASN A 124 8.96 6.95 2.23
N ASP A 125 8.13 7.51 3.10
CA ASP A 125 6.93 6.89 3.66
C ASP A 125 5.90 7.96 4.06
N PHE A 126 4.81 7.52 4.68
CA PHE A 126 3.78 8.43 5.21
C PHE A 126 3.88 8.60 6.73
N HIS A 127 4.99 8.22 7.36
CA HIS A 127 5.17 8.48 8.78
C HIS A 127 5.28 9.98 9.04
N PRO A 128 4.73 10.48 10.16
CA PRO A 128 4.76 11.91 10.50
C PRO A 128 6.17 12.53 10.40
N ASP A 129 7.19 11.80 10.87
CA ASP A 129 8.58 12.27 10.86
C ASP A 129 9.15 12.45 9.45
N SER A 130 8.76 11.61 8.50
CA SER A 130 9.21 11.72 7.10
C SER A 130 8.55 12.90 6.40
N ILE A 131 7.26 13.10 6.63
CA ILE A 131 6.52 14.24 6.07
C ILE A 131 7.02 15.56 6.66
N GLN A 132 7.30 15.62 7.96
CA GLN A 132 7.83 16.82 8.62
C GLN A 132 9.26 17.20 8.15
N LYS A 133 10.05 16.21 7.72
CA LYS A 133 11.38 16.46 7.15
C LYS A 133 11.32 17.11 5.76
N LEU A 134 10.18 17.01 5.06
CA LEU A 134 9.98 17.75 3.82
C LEU A 134 9.82 19.24 4.13
N ALA A 135 10.63 20.08 3.49
CA ALA A 135 10.47 21.52 3.61
C ALA A 135 9.06 21.94 3.15
N PRO A 136 8.27 22.66 3.97
CA PRO A 136 6.88 23.02 3.63
C PRO A 136 6.73 23.80 2.33
N GLU A 137 7.79 24.50 1.91
CA GLU A 137 7.86 25.27 0.67
C GLU A 137 8.03 24.40 -0.58
N ARG A 138 8.42 23.13 -0.44
CA ARG A 138 8.67 22.24 -1.57
C ARG A 138 7.41 21.59 -2.12
N PHE A 139 6.31 21.62 -1.38
CA PHE A 139 5.08 21.00 -1.82
C PHE A 139 3.83 21.71 -1.30
N ASP A 140 2.82 21.63 -2.13
CA ASP A 140 1.53 22.29 -1.99
C ASP A 140 0.40 21.30 -1.76
N VAL A 141 0.60 20.07 -2.21
CA VAL A 141 -0.37 18.98 -2.21
C VAL A 141 0.34 17.76 -1.64
N LEU A 142 -0.32 17.02 -0.76
CA LEU A 142 0.16 15.75 -0.21
C LEU A 142 -0.86 14.67 -0.56
N ILE A 143 -0.43 13.61 -1.24
CA ILE A 143 -1.27 12.44 -1.52
C ILE A 143 -0.80 11.28 -0.65
N VAL A 144 -1.67 10.85 0.26
CA VAL A 144 -1.45 9.72 1.17
C VAL A 144 -2.36 8.57 0.75
N TYR A 145 -1.86 7.34 0.79
CA TYR A 145 -2.65 6.16 0.48
C TYR A 145 -2.29 5.00 1.40
N THR A 146 -3.23 4.08 1.61
CA THR A 146 -2.98 2.85 2.36
C THR A 146 -1.89 2.03 1.66
N ARG A 147 -0.73 1.83 2.30
CA ARG A 147 0.40 1.08 1.70
C ARG A 147 0.34 -0.42 1.96
N THR A 148 -0.31 -0.83 3.02
CA THR A 148 -0.42 -2.23 3.43
C THR A 148 -1.78 -2.46 4.04
N TRP A 149 -2.39 -3.60 3.75
CA TRP A 149 -3.62 -3.98 4.41
C TRP A 149 -3.37 -4.10 5.93
N ALA A 150 -4.07 -3.30 6.72
CA ALA A 150 -3.85 -3.23 8.16
C ALA A 150 -5.15 -2.84 8.88
N PRO A 151 -6.16 -3.73 8.93
CA PRO A 151 -7.46 -3.39 9.47
C PRO A 151 -7.36 -3.04 10.96
N ALA A 152 -7.97 -1.92 11.36
CA ALA A 152 -7.89 -1.41 12.74
C ALA A 152 -8.48 -2.39 13.77
N ASN A 153 -9.40 -3.25 13.35
CA ASN A 153 -10.02 -4.31 14.15
C ASN A 153 -9.37 -5.71 13.94
N GLY A 154 -8.27 -5.80 13.19
CA GLY A 154 -7.52 -7.04 12.97
C GLY A 154 -6.45 -7.28 14.04
N VAL A 155 -5.46 -8.12 13.71
CA VAL A 155 -4.36 -8.45 14.65
C VAL A 155 -3.53 -7.22 15.06
N ILE A 156 -3.52 -6.16 14.25
CA ILE A 156 -2.88 -4.88 14.61
C ILE A 156 -3.57 -4.21 15.79
N ALA A 157 -4.82 -4.53 16.13
CA ALA A 157 -5.45 -4.03 17.36
C ALA A 157 -4.71 -4.50 18.62
N ILE A 158 -3.96 -5.60 18.55
CA ILE A 158 -3.26 -6.22 19.68
C ILE A 158 -1.95 -5.47 19.96
N PRO A 159 -1.74 -4.90 21.16
CA PRO A 159 -0.54 -4.12 21.48
C PRO A 159 0.77 -4.88 21.32
N GLU A 160 0.79 -6.17 21.67
CA GLU A 160 2.01 -7.00 21.55
C GLU A 160 2.38 -7.26 20.09
N VAL A 161 1.39 -7.38 19.20
CA VAL A 161 1.64 -7.48 17.75
C VAL A 161 2.26 -6.19 17.23
N ARG A 162 1.76 -5.02 17.66
CA ARG A 162 2.39 -3.72 17.29
C ARG A 162 3.82 -3.62 17.79
N ARG A 163 4.10 -4.05 19.02
CA ARG A 163 5.45 -4.03 19.59
C ARG A 163 6.40 -4.93 18.80
N PHE A 164 5.96 -6.14 18.43
CA PHE A 164 6.72 -7.05 17.59
C PHE A 164 6.99 -6.45 16.20
N LEU A 165 5.96 -5.92 15.55
CA LEU A 165 6.09 -5.30 14.22
C LEU A 165 6.97 -4.05 14.25
N ALA A 166 6.86 -3.21 15.27
CA ALA A 166 7.72 -2.04 15.43
C ALA A 166 9.20 -2.43 15.62
N HIS A 167 9.48 -3.53 16.34
CA HIS A 167 10.85 -3.97 16.61
C HIS A 167 11.52 -4.64 15.41
N PHE A 168 10.81 -5.51 14.69
CA PHE A 168 11.39 -6.31 13.60
C PHE A 168 11.11 -5.77 12.19
N TYR A 169 10.07 -4.94 12.03
CA TYR A 169 9.59 -4.47 10.72
C TYR A 169 9.43 -2.95 10.65
N GLU A 170 9.93 -2.22 11.65
CA GLU A 170 9.86 -0.75 11.72
C GLU A 170 8.44 -0.18 11.52
N TRP A 171 7.41 -0.96 11.87
CA TRP A 171 6.03 -0.57 11.66
C TRP A 171 5.64 0.62 12.53
N GLN A 172 5.07 1.64 11.91
CA GLN A 172 4.45 2.79 12.57
C GLN A 172 3.17 3.19 11.79
N PRO A 173 2.20 3.85 12.44
CA PRO A 173 1.03 4.35 11.75
C PRO A 173 1.38 5.50 10.79
N ASP A 174 0.68 5.56 9.66
CA ASP A 174 0.75 6.68 8.73
C ASP A 174 0.24 7.98 9.38
N ILE A 175 0.61 9.12 8.78
CA ILE A 175 0.21 10.45 9.21
C ILE A 175 -1.32 10.59 9.30
N SER A 176 -1.79 11.07 10.45
CA SER A 176 -3.21 11.28 10.68
C SER A 176 -3.73 12.58 10.06
N PRO A 177 -5.05 12.69 9.78
CA PRO A 177 -5.64 13.94 9.28
C PRO A 177 -5.38 15.16 10.19
N GLY A 178 -5.32 14.95 11.52
CA GLY A 178 -4.99 16.00 12.48
C GLY A 178 -3.55 16.50 12.32
N GLN A 179 -2.59 15.59 12.14
CA GLN A 179 -1.20 15.95 11.86
C GLN A 179 -1.04 16.63 10.50
N CYS A 180 -1.83 16.25 9.49
CA CYS A 180 -1.89 17.00 8.23
C CYS A 180 -2.41 18.43 8.45
N ALA A 181 -3.45 18.60 9.27
CA ALA A 181 -4.01 19.92 9.60
C ALA A 181 -3.00 20.80 10.34
N ASP A 182 -2.21 20.24 11.27
CA ASP A 182 -1.12 20.95 11.97
C ASP A 182 -0.04 21.45 11.00
N LEU A 183 0.14 20.75 9.86
CA LEU A 183 1.01 21.17 8.76
C LEU A 183 0.34 22.17 7.81
N GLY A 184 -0.89 22.64 8.08
CA GLY A 184 -1.66 23.53 7.21
C GLY A 184 -2.20 22.85 5.94
N LEU A 185 -2.32 21.53 5.96
CA LEU A 185 -2.86 20.73 4.86
C LEU A 185 -4.30 20.32 5.20
N HIS A 186 -5.22 20.59 4.28
CA HIS A 186 -6.64 20.27 4.45
C HIS A 186 -7.07 19.23 3.42
N GLU A 187 -7.93 18.31 3.83
CA GLU A 187 -8.48 17.30 2.93
C GLU A 187 -9.26 17.98 1.79
N ALA A 188 -8.82 17.74 0.56
CA ALA A 188 -9.53 18.19 -0.63
C ALA A 188 -10.44 17.09 -1.18
N MET A 189 -9.98 15.84 -1.16
CA MET A 189 -10.75 14.70 -1.63
C MET A 189 -10.21 13.39 -1.05
N SER A 190 -11.11 12.45 -0.73
CA SER A 190 -10.76 11.09 -0.30
C SER A 190 -11.62 10.06 -1.04
N TRP A 191 -11.00 8.94 -1.41
CA TRP A 191 -11.68 7.80 -2.01
C TRP A 191 -11.36 6.52 -1.24
N ARG A 192 -12.36 5.65 -1.13
CA ARG A 192 -12.25 4.36 -0.44
C ARG A 192 -12.79 3.23 -1.30
N ALA A 193 -12.04 2.14 -1.39
CA ALA A 193 -12.46 0.90 -2.06
C ALA A 193 -11.73 -0.31 -1.47
N GLY A 194 -12.43 -1.42 -1.28
CA GLY A 194 -11.81 -2.67 -0.80
C GLY A 194 -11.12 -2.55 0.57
N GLY A 195 -11.56 -1.62 1.42
CA GLY A 195 -10.95 -1.27 2.72
C GLY A 195 -9.59 -0.57 2.62
N GLN A 196 -9.27 -0.02 1.46
CA GLN A 196 -8.16 0.88 1.22
C GLN A 196 -8.67 2.31 1.06
N GLU A 197 -7.79 3.28 1.30
CA GLU A 197 -8.07 4.70 1.19
C GLU A 197 -6.92 5.43 0.48
N ILE A 198 -7.27 6.43 -0.32
CA ILE A 198 -6.34 7.43 -0.86
C ILE A 198 -6.93 8.82 -0.64
N THR A 199 -6.14 9.70 -0.08
CA THR A 199 -6.57 11.04 0.34
C THR A 199 -5.59 12.08 -0.18
N ILE A 200 -6.15 13.14 -0.75
CA ILE A 200 -5.40 14.30 -1.24
C ILE A 200 -5.62 15.44 -0.26
N TYR A 201 -4.53 15.90 0.35
CA TYR A 201 -4.49 17.09 1.18
C TYR A 201 -3.85 18.24 0.43
N VAL A 202 -4.35 19.45 0.69
CA VAL A 202 -3.94 20.65 -0.03
C VAL A 202 -3.64 21.76 0.97
N ARG A 203 -2.52 22.44 0.75
CA ARG A 203 -2.16 23.67 1.44
C ARG A 203 -3.00 24.80 0.87
N GLN A 204 -3.76 25.51 1.72
CA GLN A 204 -4.40 26.74 1.28
C GLN A 204 -3.30 27.73 0.89
N ALA A 205 -3.36 28.28 -0.32
CA ALA A 205 -2.45 29.33 -0.72
C ALA A 205 -2.60 30.49 0.28
N VAL A 206 -1.53 30.83 0.97
CA VAL A 206 -1.47 32.08 1.73
C VAL A 206 -1.72 33.18 0.69
N ARG A 207 -2.91 33.80 0.70
CA ARG A 207 -3.11 35.04 -0.06
C ARG A 207 -2.00 35.98 0.40
N ALA A 208 -1.05 36.26 -0.47
CA ALA A 208 -0.12 37.35 -0.27
C ALA A 208 -1.00 38.60 -0.14
N SER A 209 -1.18 39.07 1.09
CA SER A 209 -1.66 40.41 1.37
C SER A 209 -0.60 41.35 0.80
N GLN A 210 -0.70 41.66 -0.50
CA GLN A 210 -0.11 42.87 -1.04
C GLN A 210 -0.90 44.02 -0.43
N THR A 211 -0.46 44.44 0.74
CA THR A 211 -0.74 45.75 1.30
C THR A 211 -0.26 46.76 0.26
N VAL A 212 -1.20 47.31 -0.48
CA VAL A 212 -1.01 48.52 -1.28
C VAL A 212 -0.54 49.59 -0.31
N HIS A 213 0.75 49.96 -0.40
CA HIS A 213 1.20 51.24 0.12
C HIS A 213 1.10 52.26 -1.02
N LEU A 214 0.34 53.30 -0.66
CA LEU A 214 -0.03 54.52 -1.39
C LEU A 214 1.08 55.10 -2.27
#